data_AF-Q98RN6-F1
#
_entry.id   AF-Q98RN6-F1
#
_cell.length_a   1.000
_cell.length_b   1.000
_cell.length_c   1.000
_cell.angle_alpha   90.00
_cell.angle_beta   90.00
_cell.angle_gamma   90.00
#
_symmetry.space_group_name_H-M   'P 1'
#
loop_
_entity.id
_entity.type
_entity.pdbx_description
1 polymer ?
#
loop_
_entity_poly.entity_id
_entity_poly.type
_entity_poly.pdbx_seq_one_letter_code
_entity_poly.pdbx_strand_id
1 'polypeptide(L)'
;MSEIESLESISSVSVENEVDSEMISNEFPEKSLNCNENIFKMNDKLDIDFRMTLPILTKYEKARILGARALQISMGAPILTEVNTLSDSLDIASKELYERKIPITIRRYLPNGRYEDWKIEELIFD
;
A
#
# COMPACT_ATOMS: atom_id res chain seq x y z
N MET A 1 -32.32 20.09 48.42
CA MET A 1 -32.94 18.86 47.89
C MET A 1 -33.96 19.26 46.85
N SER A 2 -33.54 19.29 45.58
CA SER A 2 -34.39 19.36 44.38
C SER A 2 -33.43 19.31 43.19
N GLU A 3 -33.50 18.22 42.44
CA GLU A 3 -32.65 17.87 41.30
C GLU A 3 -32.91 18.79 40.10
N ILE A 4 -31.86 19.05 39.31
CA ILE A 4 -31.93 19.62 37.97
C ILE A 4 -31.17 18.65 37.05
N GLU A 5 -31.81 18.26 35.95
CA GLU A 5 -31.27 17.48 34.83
C GLU A 5 -30.00 18.10 34.24
N SER A 6 -29.04 17.27 33.82
CA SER A 6 -28.41 17.37 32.49
C SER A 6 -27.35 16.28 32.21
N LEU A 7 -27.64 15.50 31.15
CA LEU A 7 -26.75 15.08 30.08
C LEU A 7 -25.85 13.82 30.22
N GLU A 8 -26.18 12.90 29.29
CA GLU A 8 -25.29 12.22 28.33
C GLU A 8 -24.48 10.99 28.76
N SER A 9 -25.19 9.86 28.70
CA SER A 9 -24.85 8.61 28.00
C SER A 9 -23.40 8.41 27.52
N ILE A 10 -22.65 7.59 28.26
CA ILE A 10 -21.47 6.89 27.75
C ILE A 10 -21.53 5.40 28.15
N SER A 11 -21.13 4.55 27.20
CA SER A 11 -20.70 3.15 27.29
C SER A 11 -21.77 2.06 27.36
N SER A 12 -21.86 1.27 26.29
CA SER A 12 -21.28 -0.08 26.25
C SER A 12 -21.71 -0.79 24.95
N VAL A 13 -20.86 -0.78 23.92
CA VAL A 13 -20.92 -1.78 22.85
C VAL A 13 -19.69 -2.66 23.03
N SER A 14 -19.94 -3.88 23.47
CA SER A 14 -18.96 -4.95 23.68
C SER A 14 -18.41 -5.39 22.32
N VAL A 15 -17.10 -5.23 22.12
CA VAL A 15 -16.37 -5.98 21.10
C VAL A 15 -15.73 -7.15 21.83
N GLU A 16 -16.32 -8.33 21.65
CA GLU A 16 -15.75 -9.58 22.14
C GLU A 16 -14.54 -9.93 21.27
N ASN A 17 -13.35 -9.76 21.85
CA ASN A 17 -12.11 -10.28 21.31
C ASN A 17 -11.97 -11.73 21.78
N GLU A 18 -12.36 -12.69 20.95
CA GLU A 18 -11.96 -14.08 21.12
C GLU A 18 -10.69 -14.34 20.31
N VAL A 19 -9.59 -14.54 21.05
CA VAL A 19 -8.29 -14.96 20.52
C VAL A 19 -8.31 -16.47 20.43
N ASP A 20 -8.66 -17.00 19.26
CA ASP A 20 -8.52 -18.44 19.00
C ASP A 20 -7.09 -18.75 18.57
N SER A 21 -6.33 -19.30 19.52
CA SER A 21 -5.05 -19.97 19.29
C SER A 21 -5.27 -21.40 18.78
N GLU A 22 -4.38 -21.79 17.87
CA GLU A 22 -4.08 -23.15 17.37
C GLU A 22 -4.87 -23.68 16.15
N MET A 23 -4.20 -23.68 14.98
CA MET A 23 -3.89 -24.92 14.26
C MET A 23 -2.78 -24.67 13.22
N ILE A 24 -1.57 -25.15 13.53
CA ILE A 24 -0.46 -25.36 12.60
C ILE A 24 -0.46 -26.84 12.24
N SER A 25 -0.73 -27.17 10.97
CA SER A 25 -0.02 -28.21 10.19
C SER A 25 -0.73 -28.44 8.85
N ASN A 26 -0.37 -27.66 7.84
CA ASN A 26 -0.50 -28.09 6.44
C ASN A 26 0.88 -27.94 5.82
N GLU A 27 1.67 -29.03 5.90
CA GLU A 27 2.95 -29.17 5.19
C GLU A 27 2.68 -29.04 3.69
N PHE A 28 3.04 -27.89 3.12
CA PHE A 28 3.18 -27.76 1.69
C PHE A 28 4.48 -28.46 1.27
N PRO A 29 4.44 -29.41 0.32
CA PRO A 29 5.63 -30.15 -0.09
C PRO A 29 6.60 -29.21 -0.82
N GLU A 30 7.73 -28.92 -0.16
CA GLU A 30 8.89 -28.25 -0.74
C GLU A 30 9.48 -29.16 -1.83
N LYS A 31 8.96 -29.02 -3.06
CA LYS A 31 9.64 -29.58 -4.23
C LYS A 31 10.87 -28.72 -4.47
N SER A 32 12.00 -29.15 -3.91
CA SER A 32 13.30 -28.52 -4.08
C SER A 32 13.64 -28.47 -5.58
N LEU A 33 13.40 -27.34 -6.21
CA LEU A 33 14.06 -26.98 -7.45
C LEU A 33 15.52 -26.72 -7.08
N ASN A 34 16.35 -27.73 -7.26
CA ASN A 34 17.79 -27.59 -7.29
C ASN A 34 18.15 -26.74 -8.53
N CYS A 35 18.12 -25.43 -8.36
CA CYS A 35 18.70 -24.47 -9.27
C CYS A 35 19.99 -23.98 -8.61
N ASN A 36 21.07 -24.69 -8.89
CA ASN A 36 22.47 -24.31 -8.72
C ASN A 36 22.68 -22.88 -8.20
N GLU A 37 22.96 -22.78 -6.90
CA GLU A 37 23.40 -21.57 -6.23
C GLU A 37 24.76 -21.13 -6.79
N ASN A 38 24.74 -20.32 -7.84
CA ASN A 38 25.73 -19.29 -8.12
C ASN A 38 25.30 -18.45 -9.33
N ILE A 39 25.54 -17.14 -9.23
CA ILE A 39 25.28 -16.05 -10.20
C ILE A 39 23.79 -15.62 -10.20
N PHE A 40 23.39 -14.57 -9.47
CA PHE A 40 23.26 -13.23 -10.05
C PHE A 40 23.16 -12.16 -8.93
N LYS A 41 24.18 -12.03 -8.06
CA LYS A 41 24.40 -10.74 -7.36
C LYS A 41 24.70 -9.68 -8.42
N MET A 42 23.69 -8.98 -8.88
CA MET A 42 23.88 -7.58 -9.28
C MET A 42 22.77 -6.82 -8.58
N ASN A 43 23.16 -6.12 -7.52
CA ASN A 43 22.44 -4.95 -7.07
C ASN A 43 22.81 -3.80 -8.01
N ASP A 44 22.64 -4.01 -9.31
CA ASP A 44 22.86 -2.97 -10.30
C ASP A 44 21.54 -2.25 -10.42
N LYS A 45 21.37 -1.25 -9.55
CA LYS A 45 20.44 -0.16 -9.80
C LYS A 45 20.79 0.36 -11.20
N LEU A 46 19.91 0.13 -12.17
CA LEU A 46 20.09 0.68 -13.52
C LEU A 46 20.12 2.21 -13.39
N ASP A 47 21.16 2.83 -13.95
CA ASP A 47 21.26 4.29 -13.99
C ASP A 47 20.03 4.89 -14.68
N ILE A 48 19.60 6.05 -14.19
CA ILE A 48 18.32 6.70 -14.55
C ILE A 48 18.21 6.92 -16.07
N ASP A 49 19.34 7.08 -16.77
CA ASP A 49 19.43 7.33 -18.21
C ASP A 49 19.16 6.10 -19.10
N PHE A 50 19.17 4.88 -18.57
CA PHE A 50 18.98 3.65 -19.36
C PHE A 50 17.85 2.76 -18.83
N ARG A 51 16.69 3.33 -18.53
CA ARG A 51 15.50 2.54 -18.19
C ARG A 51 14.89 1.92 -19.44
N MET A 52 14.55 0.63 -19.38
CA MET A 52 13.93 -0.11 -20.48
C MET A 52 12.41 -0.04 -20.44
N THR A 53 11.79 0.11 -19.27
CA THR A 53 10.34 0.07 -19.14
C THR A 53 9.67 1.39 -19.54
N LEU A 54 8.38 1.33 -19.87
CA LEU A 54 7.61 2.46 -20.37
C LEU A 54 7.32 3.50 -19.27
N PRO A 55 7.38 4.82 -19.54
CA PRO A 55 7.07 5.88 -18.59
C PRO A 55 5.54 6.08 -18.38
N ILE A 56 4.80 4.98 -18.33
CA ILE A 56 3.34 4.95 -18.18
C ILE A 56 3.01 4.16 -16.91
N LEU A 57 2.08 4.65 -16.11
CA LEU A 57 1.54 3.91 -14.96
C LEU A 57 0.60 2.83 -15.47
N THR A 58 0.92 1.57 -15.20
CA THR A 58 0.04 0.48 -15.60
C THR A 58 -1.21 0.44 -14.73
N LYS A 59 -2.32 -0.09 -15.27
CA LYS A 59 -3.58 -0.26 -14.50
C LYS A 59 -3.40 -1.07 -13.20
N TYR A 60 -2.45 -2.00 -13.19
CA TYR A 60 -2.13 -2.83 -12.03
C TYR A 60 -1.41 -2.02 -10.94
N GLU A 61 -0.45 -1.19 -11.34
CA GLU A 61 0.26 -0.29 -10.44
C GLU A 61 -0.70 0.76 -9.87
N LYS A 62 -1.53 1.39 -10.72
CA LYS A 62 -2.56 2.36 -10.29
C LYS A 62 -3.47 1.76 -9.21
N ALA A 63 -4.04 0.58 -9.47
CA ALA A 63 -4.90 -0.10 -8.52
C ALA A 63 -4.19 -0.43 -7.20
N ARG A 64 -2.93 -0.90 -7.27
CA ARG A 64 -2.14 -1.26 -6.08
C ARG A 64 -1.77 -0.04 -5.24
N ILE A 65 -1.42 1.07 -5.89
CA ILE A 65 -1.07 2.33 -5.21
C ILE A 65 -2.30 2.90 -4.51
N LEU A 66 -3.45 2.95 -5.20
CA LEU A 66 -4.70 3.43 -4.61
C LEU A 66 -5.10 2.58 -3.40
N GLY A 67 -5.04 1.25 -3.52
CA GLY A 67 -5.36 0.35 -2.40
C GLY A 67 -4.42 0.50 -1.22
N ALA A 68 -3.10 0.52 -1.47
CA ALA A 68 -2.11 0.69 -0.41
C ALA A 68 -2.22 2.06 0.27
N ARG A 69 -2.45 3.13 -0.51
CA ARG A 69 -2.55 4.48 0.03
C ARG A 69 -3.86 4.69 0.78
N ALA A 70 -4.98 4.18 0.26
CA ALA A 70 -6.27 4.22 0.97
C ALA A 70 -6.16 3.49 2.31
N LEU A 71 -5.52 2.32 2.36
CA LEU A 71 -5.29 1.60 3.61
C LEU A 71 -4.48 2.41 4.62
N GLN A 72 -3.42 3.10 4.18
CA GLN A 72 -2.64 3.98 5.05
C GLN A 72 -3.51 5.10 5.63
N ILE A 73 -4.33 5.75 4.80
CA ILE A 73 -5.25 6.82 5.23
C ILE A 73 -6.26 6.28 6.24
N SER A 74 -6.83 5.09 6.00
CA SER A 74 -7.75 4.45 6.95
C SER A 74 -7.09 4.13 8.30
N MET A 75 -5.78 3.86 8.31
CA MET A 75 -4.97 3.68 9.51
C MET A 75 -4.57 5.01 10.19
N GLY A 76 -5.06 6.15 9.72
CA GLY A 76 -4.76 7.47 10.28
C GLY A 76 -3.43 8.05 9.84
N ALA A 77 -2.87 7.60 8.71
CA ALA A 77 -1.68 8.22 8.14
C ALA A 77 -1.95 9.68 7.70
N PRO A 78 -0.92 10.55 7.71
CA PRO A 78 -1.10 11.94 7.31
C PRO A 78 -1.47 12.06 5.83
N ILE A 79 -2.46 12.93 5.58
CA ILE A 79 -2.98 13.26 4.25
C ILE A 79 -2.27 14.52 3.74
N LEU A 80 -1.79 14.51 2.50
CA LEU A 80 -0.97 15.58 1.91
C LEU A 80 -1.76 16.52 0.97
N THR A 81 -3.04 16.22 0.80
CA THR A 81 -3.97 16.95 -0.06
C THR A 81 -5.08 17.58 0.79
N GLU A 82 -5.69 18.63 0.27
CA GLU A 82 -6.85 19.26 0.89
C GLU A 82 -8.02 18.29 0.93
N VAL A 83 -8.54 17.98 2.11
CA VAL A 83 -9.68 17.09 2.28
C VAL A 83 -10.93 17.84 2.69
N ASN A 84 -12.05 17.39 2.13
CA ASN A 84 -13.37 17.73 2.65
C ASN A 84 -13.66 16.81 3.84
N THR A 85 -14.44 17.29 4.81
CA THR A 85 -14.70 16.60 6.09
C THR A 85 -15.41 15.25 5.99
N LEU A 86 -15.94 14.88 4.82
CA LEU A 86 -16.76 13.66 4.64
C LEU A 86 -16.38 12.86 3.38
N SER A 87 -15.09 12.67 3.11
CA SER A 87 -14.61 11.89 1.95
C SER A 87 -14.12 10.50 2.36
N ASP A 88 -14.42 9.47 1.57
CA ASP A 88 -13.89 8.12 1.78
C ASP A 88 -12.36 8.07 1.58
N SER A 89 -11.70 7.09 2.21
CA SER A 89 -10.24 6.89 2.12
C SER A 89 -9.78 6.67 0.67
N LEU A 90 -10.59 5.97 -0.15
CA LEU A 90 -10.27 5.72 -1.55
C LEU A 90 -10.34 6.99 -2.40
N ASP A 91 -11.33 7.84 -2.14
CA ASP A 91 -11.49 9.11 -2.83
C ASP A 91 -10.33 10.06 -2.51
N ILE A 92 -9.90 10.10 -1.24
CA ILE A 92 -8.73 10.88 -0.81
C ILE A 92 -7.47 10.37 -1.51
N ALA A 93 -7.24 9.05 -1.53
CA ALA A 93 -6.09 8.46 -2.23
C ALA A 93 -6.11 8.76 -3.74
N SER A 94 -7.29 8.73 -4.35
CA SER A 94 -7.48 9.07 -5.76
C SER A 94 -7.12 10.53 -6.03
N LYS A 95 -7.57 11.44 -5.16
CA LYS A 95 -7.23 12.86 -5.24
C LYS A 95 -5.72 13.11 -5.07
N GLU A 96 -5.08 12.45 -4.10
CA GLU A 96 -3.63 12.53 -3.91
C GLU A 96 -2.84 12.00 -5.13
N LEU A 97 -3.34 10.95 -5.80
CA LEU A 97 -2.73 10.42 -7.02
C LEU A 97 -2.76 11.47 -8.14
N TYR A 98 -3.91 12.10 -8.37
CA TYR A 98 -4.06 13.16 -9.39
C TYR A 98 -3.18 14.38 -9.10
N GLU A 99 -2.98 14.73 -7.83
CA GLU A 99 -2.06 15.78 -7.40
C GLU A 99 -0.59 15.33 -7.39
N ARG A 100 -0.30 14.06 -7.69
CA ARG A 100 1.04 13.43 -7.66
C ARG A 100 1.76 13.58 -6.31
N LYS A 101 1.04 13.56 -5.20
CA LYS A 101 1.59 13.74 -3.83
C LYS A 101 1.83 12.44 -3.07
N ILE A 102 1.53 11.28 -3.67
CA ILE A 102 1.67 9.99 -2.98
C ILE A 102 3.17 9.66 -2.77
N PRO A 103 3.63 9.47 -1.53
CA PRO A 103 5.04 9.21 -1.22
C PRO A 103 5.39 7.71 -1.40
N ILE A 104 5.13 7.14 -2.58
CA ILE A 104 5.40 5.74 -2.90
C ILE A 104 6.28 5.68 -4.16
N THR A 105 7.24 4.74 -4.17
CA THR A 105 8.05 4.42 -5.35
C THR A 105 7.70 3.02 -5.83
N ILE A 106 7.58 2.84 -7.13
CA ILE A 106 7.28 1.56 -7.78
C ILE A 106 8.58 0.89 -8.16
N ARG A 107 8.76 -0.36 -7.76
CA ARG A 107 9.87 -1.20 -8.21
C ARG A 107 9.40 -2.20 -9.26
N ARG A 108 9.88 -2.05 -10.49
CA ARG A 108 9.58 -2.96 -11.60
C ARG A 108 10.69 -3.98 -11.75
N TYR A 109 10.36 -5.27 -11.67
CA TYR A 109 11.32 -6.34 -11.86
C TYR A 109 11.36 -6.79 -13.32
N LEU A 110 12.56 -6.86 -13.87
CA LEU A 110 12.88 -7.42 -15.16
C LEU A 110 13.03 -8.95 -15.03
N PRO A 111 12.81 -9.73 -16.12
CA PRO A 111 12.96 -11.18 -16.09
C PRO A 111 14.37 -11.65 -15.71
N ASN A 112 15.38 -10.78 -15.86
CA ASN A 112 16.77 -11.04 -15.49
C ASN A 112 17.04 -10.87 -13.97
N GLY A 113 16.00 -10.60 -13.16
CA GLY A 113 16.12 -10.30 -11.73
C GLY A 113 16.67 -8.90 -11.43
N ARG A 114 16.81 -8.04 -12.44
CA ARG A 114 17.12 -6.62 -12.26
C ARG A 114 15.86 -5.82 -12.00
N TYR A 115 16.00 -4.62 -11.46
CA TYR A 115 14.85 -3.79 -11.16
C TYR A 115 15.08 -2.33 -11.52
N GLU A 116 13.97 -1.66 -11.84
CA GLU A 116 13.91 -0.22 -12.08
C GLU A 116 13.01 0.40 -11.01
N ASP A 117 13.52 1.44 -10.35
CA ASP A 117 12.75 2.21 -9.38
C ASP A 117 12.16 3.44 -10.09
N TRP A 118 10.82 3.50 -10.14
CA TRP A 118 10.04 4.57 -10.74
C TRP A 118 9.31 5.37 -9.67
N LYS A 119 9.48 6.69 -9.68
CA LYS A 119 8.66 7.59 -8.85
C LYS A 119 7.28 7.75 -9.49
N ILE A 120 6.26 7.98 -8.67
CA ILE A 120 4.90 8.21 -9.19
C ILE A 120 4.83 9.55 -9.95
N GLU A 121 5.59 10.55 -9.51
CA GLU A 121 5.61 11.89 -10.08
C GLU A 121 6.01 11.94 -11.57
N GLU A 122 6.88 11.02 -12.00
CA GLU A 122 7.41 10.94 -13.37
C GLU A 122 6.56 10.06 -14.30
N LEU A 123 5.60 9.31 -13.76
CA LEU A 123 4.77 8.39 -14.54
C LEU A 123 3.55 9.10 -15.14
N ILE A 124 3.28 8.81 -16.39
CA ILE A 124 2.13 9.33 -17.12
C ILE A 124 0.94 8.39 -16.92
N PHE A 125 -0.21 8.95 -16.57
CA PHE A 125 -1.47 8.23 -16.45
C PHE A 125 -2.63 9.14 -16.82
N ASP A 126 -3.66 8.52 -17.41
CA ASP A 126 -4.94 9.13 -17.75
C ASP A 126 -6.04 8.72 -16.73
#